data_AF-A0A1Q7JKN0-F1
#
_entry.id   AF-A0A1Q7JKN0-F1
#
_cell.length_a   1.000
_cell.length_b   1.000
_cell.length_c   1.000
_cell.angle_alpha   90.00
_cell.angle_beta   90.00
_cell.angle_gamma   90.00
#
_symmetry.space_group_name_H-M   'P 1'
#
loop_
_entity.id
_entity.type
_entity.pdbx_description
1 polymer ?
#
loop_
_entity_poly.entity_id
_entity_poly.type
_entity_poly.pdbx_seq_one_letter_code
_entity_poly.pdbx_strand_id
1 'polypeptide(L)'
;MNGLKTASRGIAQLKDGIDRVVRTRSTGDSLKQKTAGRRLGGLCGAARGFMASGRAQMLPTAYDPPTRIAARQLAQQIDSLIAYAPTCERTAARRPGPVADRLADLLRKYEAAVASWRAAVGLPNR
;
A
#
# COMPACT_ATOMS: atom_id res chain seq x y z
N MET A 1 -1.64 17.34 7.21
CA MET A 1 -1.23 16.01 6.67
C MET A 1 -2.44 15.14 6.28
N ASN A 2 -3.51 15.71 5.73
CA ASN A 2 -4.73 14.94 5.42
C ASN A 2 -4.53 13.94 4.28
N GLY A 3 -3.68 14.27 3.30
CA GLY A 3 -3.35 13.38 2.17
C GLY A 3 -2.74 12.05 2.60
N LEU A 4 -1.70 12.07 3.45
CA LEU A 4 -1.06 10.86 3.95
C LEU A 4 -2.02 10.00 4.79
N LYS A 5 -2.85 10.64 5.62
CA LYS A 5 -3.88 9.94 6.40
C LYS A 5 -4.87 9.22 5.48
N THR A 6 -5.34 9.88 4.42
CA THR A 6 -6.26 9.28 3.44
C THR A 6 -5.61 8.13 2.69
N ALA A 7 -4.40 8.31 2.17
CA ALA A 7 -3.66 7.23 1.51
C ALA A 7 -3.42 6.03 2.43
N SER A 8 -3.08 6.28 3.70
CA SER A 8 -2.87 5.25 4.71
C SER A 8 -4.12 4.39 4.98
N ARG A 9 -5.34 4.93 4.79
CA ARG A 9 -6.58 4.13 4.92
C ARG A 9 -6.67 3.05 3.84
N GLY A 10 -6.34 3.39 2.59
CA GLY A 10 -6.26 2.41 1.50
C GLY A 10 -5.16 1.37 1.75
N ILE A 11 -4.01 1.82 2.24
CA ILE A 11 -2.88 0.93 2.57
C ILE A 11 -3.24 -0.05 3.69
N ALA A 12 -3.95 0.38 4.73
CA ALA A 12 -4.41 -0.51 5.79
C ALA A 12 -5.36 -1.61 5.27
N GLN A 13 -6.20 -1.30 4.28
CA GLN A 13 -7.06 -2.30 3.62
C GLN A 13 -6.23 -3.35 2.87
N LEU A 14 -5.16 -2.93 2.20
CA LEU A 14 -4.25 -3.86 1.50
C LEU A 14 -3.56 -4.81 2.48
N LYS A 15 -3.10 -4.30 3.64
CA LYS A 15 -2.48 -5.12 4.70
C LYS A 15 -3.43 -6.21 5.20
N ASP A 16 -4.68 -5.85 5.55
CA ASP A 16 -5.69 -6.84 5.97
C ASP A 16 -5.95 -7.89 4.87
N GLY A 17 -6.02 -7.46 3.61
CA GLY A 17 -6.20 -8.36 2.47
C GLY A 17 -5.05 -9.37 2.31
N ILE A 18 -3.80 -8.90 2.45
CA ILE A 18 -2.60 -9.74 2.39
C ILE A 18 -2.58 -10.75 3.53
N ASP A 19 -2.85 -10.30 4.76
CA ASP A 19 -2.87 -11.17 5.94
C ASP A 19 -3.89 -12.31 5.79
N ARG A 20 -5.05 -12.02 5.19
CA ARG A 20 -6.04 -13.06 4.86
C ARG A 20 -5.49 -14.08 3.86
N VAL A 21 -4.85 -13.63 2.79
CA VAL A 21 -4.24 -14.54 1.81
C VAL A 21 -3.16 -15.40 2.47
N VAL A 22 -2.28 -14.80 3.28
CA VAL A 22 -1.22 -15.53 4.00
C VAL A 22 -1.81 -16.60 4.93
N ARG A 23 -2.85 -16.27 5.71
CA ARG A 23 -3.53 -17.24 6.58
C ARG A 23 -4.16 -18.42 5.82
N THR A 24 -4.57 -18.22 4.57
CA THR A 24 -5.10 -19.33 3.75
C THR A 24 -4.01 -20.20 3.12
N ARG A 25 -2.74 -19.74 3.09
CA ARG A 25 -1.61 -20.55 2.62
C ARG A 25 -1.28 -21.66 3.62
N SER A 26 -1.29 -21.35 4.92
CA SER A 26 -0.98 -22.33 5.97
C SER A 26 -2.00 -23.47 6.06
N THR A 27 -3.23 -23.25 5.59
CA THR A 27 -4.29 -24.27 5.58
C THR A 27 -4.28 -25.17 4.35
N GLY A 28 -3.51 -24.87 3.30
CA GLY A 28 -3.48 -25.66 2.05
C GLY A 28 -4.78 -25.65 1.20
N ASP A 29 -5.83 -25.01 1.70
CA ASP A 29 -7.16 -24.99 1.08
C ASP A 29 -7.23 -24.02 -0.13
N SER A 30 -7.28 -24.59 -1.32
CA SER A 30 -7.27 -23.85 -2.60
C SER A 30 -8.52 -22.99 -2.82
N LEU A 31 -9.69 -23.39 -2.29
CA LEU A 31 -10.93 -22.63 -2.40
C LEU A 31 -10.91 -21.40 -1.49
N LYS A 32 -10.40 -21.56 -0.26
CA LYS A 32 -10.18 -20.44 0.66
C LYS A 32 -9.15 -19.47 0.11
N GLN A 33 -8.06 -19.95 -0.49
CA GLN A 33 -7.06 -19.10 -1.14
C GLN A 33 -7.65 -18.30 -2.31
N LYS A 34 -8.47 -18.92 -3.16
CA LYS A 34 -9.14 -18.24 -4.27
C LYS A 34 -10.13 -17.18 -3.79
N THR A 35 -10.86 -17.47 -2.72
CA THR A 35 -11.80 -16.53 -2.09
C THR A 35 -11.07 -15.35 -1.47
N ALA A 36 -9.98 -15.60 -0.73
CA ALA A 36 -9.12 -14.56 -0.20
C ALA A 36 -8.50 -13.71 -1.31
N GLY A 37 -8.07 -14.34 -2.41
CA GLY A 37 -7.57 -13.66 -3.61
C GLY A 37 -8.60 -12.74 -4.27
N ARG A 38 -9.85 -13.20 -4.44
CA ARG A 38 -10.94 -12.35 -4.95
C ARG A 38 -11.19 -11.14 -4.07
N ARG A 39 -11.22 -11.35 -2.74
CA ARG A 39 -11.39 -10.27 -1.77
C ARG A 39 -10.23 -9.28 -1.83
N LEU A 40 -8.98 -9.77 -1.90
CA LEU A 40 -7.80 -8.93 -2.09
C LEU A 40 -7.89 -8.09 -3.39
N GLY A 41 -8.36 -8.69 -4.48
CA GLY A 41 -8.58 -7.98 -5.74
C GLY A 41 -9.55 -6.80 -5.60
N GLY A 42 -10.70 -7.01 -4.93
CA GLY A 42 -11.65 -5.93 -4.63
C GLY A 42 -11.07 -4.84 -3.73
N LEU A 43 -10.26 -5.22 -2.73
CA LEU A 43 -9.55 -4.26 -1.87
C LEU A 43 -8.52 -3.46 -2.65
N CYS A 44 -7.85 -4.03 -3.65
CA CYS A 44 -6.91 -3.28 -4.51
C CYS A 44 -7.61 -2.16 -5.30
N GLY A 45 -8.80 -2.43 -5.85
CA GLY A 45 -9.61 -1.40 -6.51
C GLY A 45 -10.04 -0.29 -5.54
N ALA A 46 -10.58 -0.66 -4.38
CA ALA A 46 -11.02 0.30 -3.36
C ALA A 46 -9.86 1.14 -2.78
N ALA A 47 -8.76 0.48 -2.42
CA ALA A 47 -7.56 1.12 -1.87
C ALA A 47 -6.95 2.12 -2.85
N ARG A 48 -7.00 1.83 -4.17
CA ARG A 48 -6.50 2.75 -5.20
C ARG A 48 -7.16 4.12 -5.11
N GLY A 49 -8.47 4.19 -4.89
CA GLY A 49 -9.19 5.46 -4.76
C GLY A 49 -8.69 6.30 -3.57
N PHE A 50 -8.54 5.67 -2.41
CA PHE A 50 -7.98 6.33 -1.22
C PHE A 50 -6.53 6.79 -1.43
N MET A 51 -5.69 5.94 -2.02
CA MET A 51 -4.29 6.27 -2.28
C MET A 51 -4.16 7.42 -3.28
N ALA A 52 -4.90 7.39 -4.40
CA ALA A 52 -4.88 8.45 -5.41
C ALA A 52 -5.39 9.78 -4.86
N SER A 53 -6.52 9.76 -4.14
CA SER A 53 -7.07 10.97 -3.50
C SER A 53 -6.11 11.55 -2.45
N GLY A 54 -5.52 10.69 -1.62
CA GLY A 54 -4.53 11.11 -0.62
C GLY A 54 -3.27 11.67 -1.25
N ARG A 55 -2.76 11.02 -2.30
CA ARG A 55 -1.58 11.41 -3.06
C ARG A 55 -1.72 12.77 -3.75
N ALA A 56 -2.91 13.08 -4.28
CA ALA A 56 -3.20 14.37 -4.89
C ALA A 56 -3.10 15.54 -3.89
N GLN A 57 -3.34 15.27 -2.60
CA GLN A 57 -3.21 16.26 -1.52
C GLN A 57 -1.80 16.33 -0.92
N MET A 58 -0.86 15.49 -1.37
CA MET A 58 0.52 15.53 -0.92
C MET A 58 1.32 16.48 -1.80
N LEU A 59 1.92 17.49 -1.17
CA LEU A 59 2.73 18.51 -1.83
C LEU A 59 4.18 18.45 -1.32
N PRO A 60 5.03 17.56 -1.85
CA PRO A 60 6.42 17.44 -1.41
C PRO A 60 7.23 18.74 -1.56
N THR A 61 6.88 19.58 -2.55
CA THR A 61 7.53 20.86 -2.82
C THR A 61 7.27 21.92 -1.75
N ALA A 62 6.24 21.75 -0.92
CA ALA A 62 5.94 22.64 0.19
C ALA A 62 6.93 22.50 1.37
N TYR A 63 7.80 21.50 1.34
CA TYR A 63 8.83 21.29 2.35
C TYR A 63 10.19 21.85 1.89
N ASP A 64 11.01 22.25 2.85
CA ASP A 64 12.43 22.56 2.63
C ASP A 64 13.29 21.28 2.62
N PRO A 65 14.48 21.30 2.00
CA PRO A 65 15.48 20.24 2.17
C PRO A 65 15.91 20.14 3.65
N PRO A 66 16.10 18.94 4.21
CA PRO A 66 16.08 17.61 3.59
C PRO A 66 14.67 16.98 3.49
N THR A 67 13.67 17.52 4.18
CA THR A 67 12.30 17.00 4.27
C THR A 67 11.62 16.82 2.92
N ARG A 68 11.90 17.73 1.96
CA ARG A 68 11.45 17.62 0.57
C ARG A 68 11.84 16.30 -0.09
N ILE A 69 13.06 15.81 0.17
CA ILE A 69 13.57 14.57 -0.43
C ILE A 69 12.78 13.38 0.10
N ALA A 70 12.64 13.29 1.42
CA ALA A 70 11.87 12.22 2.06
C ALA A 70 10.38 12.25 1.65
N ALA A 71 9.78 13.45 1.54
CA ALA A 71 8.41 13.61 1.09
C ALA A 71 8.20 13.15 -0.37
N ARG A 72 9.17 13.41 -1.26
CA ARG A 72 9.15 12.92 -2.66
C ARG A 72 9.26 11.40 -2.71
N GLN A 73 10.16 10.81 -1.94
CA GLN A 73 10.32 9.36 -1.87
C GLN A 73 9.04 8.69 -1.37
N LEU A 74 8.41 9.21 -0.31
CA LEU A 74 7.13 8.73 0.19
C LEU A 74 6.02 8.81 -0.87
N ALA A 75 5.92 9.95 -1.56
CA ALA A 75 4.97 10.14 -2.65
C ALA A 75 5.17 9.10 -3.77
N GLN A 76 6.42 8.81 -4.15
CA GLN A 76 6.76 7.81 -5.15
C GLN A 76 6.37 6.38 -4.74
N GLN A 77 6.47 6.03 -3.46
CA GLN A 77 6.03 4.70 -3.00
C GLN A 77 4.50 4.57 -3.06
N ILE A 78 3.76 5.62 -2.76
CA ILE A 78 2.30 5.65 -2.95
C ILE A 78 1.96 5.54 -4.44
N ASP A 79 2.67 6.26 -5.31
CA ASP A 79 2.49 6.18 -6.77
C ASP A 79 2.72 4.74 -7.28
N SER A 80 3.71 4.04 -6.73
CA SER A 80 4.01 2.64 -7.08
C SER A 80 2.89 1.68 -6.68
N LEU A 81 2.27 1.88 -5.50
CA LEU A 81 1.11 1.11 -5.04
C LEU A 81 -0.12 1.39 -5.92
N ILE A 82 -0.37 2.66 -6.26
CA ILE A 82 -1.46 3.06 -7.17
C ILE A 82 -1.27 2.42 -8.55
N ALA A 83 -0.06 2.44 -9.09
CA ALA A 83 0.27 1.87 -10.40
C ALA A 83 0.09 0.34 -10.43
N TYR A 84 0.36 -0.34 -9.33
CA TYR A 84 0.19 -1.79 -9.24
C TYR A 84 -1.26 -2.24 -8.99
N ALA A 85 -2.11 -1.40 -8.41
CA ALA A 85 -3.47 -1.75 -8.02
C ALA A 85 -4.32 -2.40 -9.15
N PRO A 86 -4.30 -1.94 -10.41
CA PRO A 86 -5.06 -2.58 -11.51
C PRO A 86 -4.56 -3.98 -11.86
N THR A 87 -3.27 -4.23 -11.66
CA THR A 87 -2.70 -5.57 -11.85
C THR A 87 -3.13 -6.47 -10.71
N CYS A 88 -3.04 -6.00 -9.45
CA CYS A 88 -3.58 -6.74 -8.31
C CYS A 88 -5.05 -7.12 -8.51
N GLU A 89 -5.90 -6.15 -8.85
CA GLU A 89 -7.35 -6.35 -9.03
C GLU A 89 -7.66 -7.48 -10.02
N ARG A 90 -6.99 -7.48 -11.18
CA ARG A 90 -7.20 -8.49 -12.24
C ARG A 90 -6.60 -9.86 -11.91
N THR A 91 -5.53 -9.90 -11.12
CA THR A 91 -4.71 -11.13 -10.97
C THR A 91 -4.87 -11.82 -9.62
N ALA A 92 -5.30 -11.12 -8.56
CA ALA A 92 -5.34 -11.65 -7.19
C ALA A 92 -6.21 -12.92 -7.07
N ALA A 93 -7.31 -13.01 -7.83
CA ALA A 93 -8.17 -14.20 -7.84
C ALA A 93 -7.51 -15.44 -8.47
N ARG A 94 -6.58 -15.24 -9.41
CA ARG A 94 -5.90 -16.32 -10.16
C ARG A 94 -4.57 -16.71 -9.52
N ARG A 95 -3.84 -15.72 -8.97
CA ARG A 95 -2.51 -15.88 -8.38
C ARG A 95 -2.43 -15.14 -7.04
N PRO A 96 -3.20 -15.57 -6.02
CA PRO A 96 -3.28 -14.86 -4.74
C PRO A 96 -1.92 -14.78 -4.05
N GLY A 97 -1.12 -15.86 -4.11
CA GLY A 97 0.21 -15.92 -3.52
C GLY A 97 1.15 -14.83 -4.07
N PRO A 98 1.55 -14.91 -5.35
CA PRO A 98 2.45 -13.95 -5.96
C PRO A 98 1.99 -12.48 -5.86
N VAL A 99 0.67 -12.23 -5.93
CA VAL A 99 0.13 -10.86 -5.78
C VAL A 99 0.31 -10.34 -4.36
N ALA A 100 0.03 -11.15 -3.35
CA ALA A 100 0.24 -10.77 -1.96
C ALA A 100 1.74 -10.54 -1.65
N ASP A 101 2.64 -11.33 -2.22
CA ASP A 101 4.10 -11.16 -2.04
C ASP A 101 4.58 -9.84 -2.67
N ARG A 102 4.08 -9.51 -3.88
CA ARG A 102 4.40 -8.25 -4.55
C ARG A 102 3.87 -7.04 -3.77
N LEU A 103 2.63 -7.11 -3.27
CA LEU A 103 2.09 -6.04 -2.43
C LEU A 103 2.89 -5.90 -1.14
N ALA A 104 3.28 -7.00 -0.49
CA ALA A 104 4.08 -6.95 0.72
C ALA A 104 5.44 -6.25 0.48
N ASP A 105 6.08 -6.47 -0.67
CA ASP A 105 7.29 -5.74 -1.06
C ASP A 105 7.08 -4.23 -1.23
N LEU A 106 6.01 -3.84 -1.93
CA LEU A 106 5.66 -2.42 -2.10
C LEU A 106 5.30 -1.76 -0.77
N LEU A 107 4.62 -2.48 0.12
CA LEU A 107 4.26 -2.00 1.45
C LEU A 107 5.49 -1.80 2.35
N ARG A 108 6.46 -2.72 2.33
CA ARG A 108 7.73 -2.55 3.07
C ARG A 108 8.46 -1.28 2.64
N LYS A 109 8.51 -1.00 1.32
CA LYS A 109 9.12 0.23 0.78
C LYS A 109 8.36 1.47 1.21
N TYR A 110 7.03 1.42 1.17
CA TYR A 110 6.18 2.50 1.70
C TYR A 110 6.45 2.77 3.18
N GLU A 111 6.50 1.73 4.03
CA GLU A 111 6.76 1.87 5.47
C GLU A 111 8.13 2.47 5.76
N ALA A 112 9.16 2.02 5.04
CA ALA A 112 10.49 2.62 5.12
C ALA A 112 10.48 4.11 4.75
N ALA A 113 9.76 4.48 3.68
CA ALA A 113 9.61 5.88 3.26
C ALA A 113 8.81 6.72 4.28
N VAL A 114 7.78 6.14 4.92
CA VAL A 114 7.06 6.79 6.02
C VAL A 114 7.99 7.06 7.19
N ALA A 115 8.79 6.07 7.62
CA ALA A 115 9.73 6.23 8.71
C ALA A 115 10.79 7.31 8.40
N SER A 116 11.35 7.31 7.18
CA SER A 116 12.29 8.34 6.73
C SER A 116 11.66 9.74 6.74
N TRP A 117 10.44 9.87 6.23
CA TRP A 117 9.73 11.15 6.23
C TRP A 117 9.38 11.62 7.64
N ARG A 118 8.91 10.73 8.52
CA ARG A 118 8.61 11.05 9.93
C ARG A 118 9.86 11.57 10.64
N ALA A 119 11.00 10.90 10.48
CA ALA A 119 12.27 11.37 11.02
C ALA A 119 12.63 12.77 10.48
N ALA A 120 12.46 13.02 9.18
CA ALA A 120 12.74 14.31 8.57
C ALA A 120 11.83 15.46 9.06
N VAL A 121 10.59 15.17 9.43
CA VAL A 121 9.66 16.17 10.02
C VAL A 121 9.71 16.23 11.55
N GLY A 122 10.68 15.57 12.19
CA GLY A 122 10.81 15.55 13.66
C GLY A 122 9.72 14.77 14.39
N LEU A 123 9.02 13.85 13.71
CA LEU A 123 8.01 12.99 14.31
C LEU A 123 8.63 11.64 14.75
N PRO A 124 8.20 11.06 15.88
CA PRO A 124 8.69 9.76 16.33
C PRO A 124 8.26 8.65 15.36
N ASN A 125 9.14 7.68 15.11
CA ASN A 125 8.76 6.43 14.43
C ASN A 125 7.94 5.59 15.42
N ARG A 126 6.65 5.38 15.11
CA ARG A 126 5.77 4.47 15.85
C ARG A 126 5.49 3.26 15.00
#